data_AF-A0A542EN14-F1
#
_entry.id   AF-A0A542EN14-F1
#
_cell.length_a   1.000
_cell.length_b   1.000
_cell.length_c   1.000
_cell.angle_alpha   90.00
_cell.angle_beta   90.00
_cell.angle_gamma   90.00
#
_symmetry.space_group_name_H-M   'P 1'
#
loop_
_entity.id
_entity.type
_entity.pdbx_description
1 polymer ?
#
loop_
_entity_poly.entity_id
_entity_poly.type
_entity_poly.pdbx_seq_one_letter_code
_entity_poly.pdbx_strand_id
1 'polypeptide(L)'
;MIASSRLELTAYEARALVDRRLAQITPEQQPVRAPGQRPLAMLIGGPPGSGKSTTQWLLQASLGPGTVAVYDFDDDITAHPRYDAIMRARGILAADDIARSLPPGMIRRCLEHLRRGTPQYDVIASAPLHRPELARGWVDGFRDVDYRVALVYVVTHEANCRLGRAGRYQQAVDDTGIGRWVPPERGRLAYRLVPGTAQTIESESSVDDLYIVDRDGYVWYESHRGADGLIPEPWLAEQQILALRNLPPTPAEDELFHASAQPLLDRSAELPQWVVAEVEAAVTQHEARGRPQSHGLVLPGRLDERLTDLRRITGAGLAAPSATPNPDAGAGAGPGGAGAGSRPGAARPRSVGGGVREP
;
A
#
# COMPACT_ATOMS: atom_id res chain seq x y z
N MET A 1 -23.55 3.24 36.32
CA MET A 1 -24.23 2.80 35.08
C MET A 1 -23.37 1.72 34.45
N ILE A 2 -23.83 0.47 34.42
CA ILE A 2 -23.12 -0.59 33.67
C ILE A 2 -23.27 -0.21 32.20
N ALA A 3 -22.18 0.16 31.53
CA ALA A 3 -22.19 0.34 30.09
C ALA A 3 -22.70 -0.98 29.47
N SER A 4 -23.86 -0.90 28.82
CA SER A 4 -24.51 -2.07 28.22
C SER A 4 -23.53 -2.80 27.30
N SER A 5 -23.46 -4.13 27.39
CA SER A 5 -22.66 -4.98 26.48
C SER A 5 -23.50 -5.51 25.30
N ARG A 6 -24.63 -4.86 25.03
CA ARG A 6 -25.52 -5.24 23.91
C ARG A 6 -24.83 -4.99 22.57
N LEU A 7 -24.85 -6.01 21.70
CA LEU A 7 -24.37 -5.91 20.32
C LEU A 7 -25.27 -5.00 19.48
N GLU A 8 -26.57 -5.25 19.50
CA GLU A 8 -27.50 -4.58 18.59
C GLU A 8 -27.58 -3.08 18.83
N LEU A 9 -27.36 -2.33 17.75
CA LEU A 9 -27.56 -0.89 17.70
C LEU A 9 -29.04 -0.59 17.45
N THR A 10 -29.57 0.38 18.19
CA THR A 10 -30.83 1.02 17.79
C THR A 10 -30.66 1.72 16.44
N ALA A 11 -31.76 2.02 15.75
CA ALA A 11 -31.70 2.77 14.48
C ALA A 11 -30.99 4.12 14.62
N TYR A 12 -31.16 4.79 15.76
CA TYR A 12 -30.47 6.05 16.08
C TYR A 12 -28.96 5.84 16.26
N GLU A 13 -28.55 4.85 17.07
CA GLU A 13 -27.13 4.54 17.27
C GLU A 13 -26.44 4.11 15.97
N ALA A 14 -27.13 3.32 15.13
CA ALA A 14 -26.61 2.90 13.84
C ALA A 14 -26.36 4.09 12.90
N ARG A 15 -27.29 5.05 12.86
CA ARG A 15 -27.11 6.29 12.07
C ARG A 15 -25.96 7.13 12.63
N ALA A 16 -25.96 7.39 13.94
CA ALA A 16 -24.91 8.18 14.60
C ALA A 16 -23.51 7.56 14.42
N LEU A 17 -23.41 6.23 14.43
CA LEU A 17 -22.16 5.51 14.17
C LEU A 17 -21.67 5.77 12.74
N VAL A 18 -22.54 5.63 11.73
CA VAL A 18 -22.19 5.95 10.34
C VAL A 18 -21.75 7.40 10.21
N ASP A 19 -22.55 8.36 10.69
CA ASP A 19 -22.25 9.79 10.56
C ASP A 19 -20.90 10.15 11.20
N ARG A 20 -20.64 9.61 12.40
CA ARG A 20 -19.35 9.78 13.08
C ARG A 20 -18.20 9.17 12.28
N ARG A 21 -18.38 7.96 11.73
CA ARG A 21 -17.33 7.30 10.94
C ARG A 21 -17.01 8.08 9.67
N LEU A 22 -18.03 8.58 8.97
CA LEU A 22 -17.85 9.43 7.79
C LEU A 22 -17.10 10.73 8.14
N ALA A 23 -17.45 11.37 9.26
CA ALA A 23 -16.74 12.55 9.74
C ALA A 23 -15.26 12.24 10.05
N GLN A 24 -14.97 11.12 10.73
CA GLN A 24 -13.60 10.71 11.08
C GLN A 24 -12.69 10.48 9.88
N ILE A 25 -13.23 9.97 8.77
CA ILE A 25 -12.47 9.70 7.55
C ILE A 25 -12.46 10.89 6.57
N THR A 26 -13.11 12.00 6.92
CA THR A 26 -13.11 13.24 6.13
C THR A 26 -11.99 14.14 6.62
N PRO A 27 -11.04 14.55 5.75
CA PRO A 27 -9.99 15.48 6.15
C PRO A 27 -10.54 16.86 6.48
N GLU A 28 -9.96 17.52 7.48
CA GLU A 28 -10.37 18.84 7.94
C GLU A 28 -10.04 19.94 6.92
N GLN A 29 -8.95 19.77 6.15
CA GLN A 29 -8.46 20.77 5.21
C GLN A 29 -8.81 20.35 3.79
N GLN A 30 -9.43 21.25 3.03
CA GLN A 30 -9.72 20.99 1.62
C GLN A 30 -8.40 20.83 0.83
N PRO A 31 -8.36 19.89 -0.12
CA PRO A 31 -7.18 19.68 -0.95
C PRO A 31 -7.02 20.85 -1.92
N VAL A 32 -5.77 21.29 -2.13
CA VAL A 32 -5.41 22.24 -3.19
C VAL A 32 -4.86 21.45 -4.36
N ARG A 33 -5.49 21.57 -5.52
CA ARG A 33 -5.07 20.89 -6.76
C ARG A 33 -4.93 21.89 -7.90
N ALA A 34 -3.93 21.68 -8.74
CA ALA A 34 -3.84 22.39 -10.00
C ALA A 34 -4.98 21.95 -10.94
N PRO A 35 -5.43 22.82 -11.87
CA PRO A 35 -6.43 22.43 -12.87
C PRO A 35 -6.02 21.16 -13.63
N GLY A 36 -6.95 20.22 -13.77
CA GLY A 36 -6.71 18.94 -14.46
C GLY A 36 -5.98 17.86 -13.64
N GLN A 37 -5.61 18.13 -12.38
CA GLN A 37 -5.09 17.08 -11.50
C GLN A 37 -6.22 16.22 -10.92
N ARG A 38 -6.21 14.93 -11.26
CA ARG A 38 -7.11 13.91 -10.70
C ARG A 38 -6.77 13.61 -9.22
N PRO A 39 -7.76 13.28 -8.38
CA PRO A 39 -7.49 12.75 -7.05
C PRO A 39 -6.82 11.38 -7.11
N LEU A 40 -5.95 11.10 -6.13
CA LEU A 40 -5.21 9.84 -6.03
C LEU A 40 -5.85 8.93 -5.00
N ALA A 41 -6.09 7.68 -5.37
CA ALA A 41 -6.50 6.61 -4.45
C ALA A 41 -5.35 5.61 -4.32
N MET A 42 -4.75 5.55 -3.15
CA MET A 42 -3.69 4.60 -2.79
C MET A 42 -4.29 3.48 -1.97
N LEU A 43 -4.50 2.35 -2.63
CA LEU A 43 -5.10 1.16 -2.03
C LEU A 43 -3.97 0.26 -1.53
N ILE A 44 -3.91 -0.02 -0.24
CA ILE A 44 -2.84 -0.81 0.37
C ILE A 44 -3.36 -2.22 0.67
N GLY A 45 -2.80 -3.20 -0.03
CA GLY A 45 -3.05 -4.62 0.13
C GLY A 45 -1.97 -5.34 0.93
N GLY A 46 -2.30 -6.50 1.50
CA GLY A 46 -1.35 -7.36 2.20
C GLY A 46 -1.94 -8.04 3.43
N PRO A 47 -1.40 -9.19 3.85
CA PRO A 47 -1.95 -9.96 4.94
C PRO A 47 -1.93 -9.20 6.29
N PRO A 48 -2.80 -9.56 7.24
CA PRO A 48 -2.69 -9.07 8.61
C PRO A 48 -1.31 -9.37 9.19
N GLY A 49 -0.67 -8.33 9.73
CA GLY A 49 0.70 -8.39 10.27
C GLY A 49 1.81 -8.04 9.28
N SER A 50 1.50 -7.77 8.00
CA SER A 50 2.53 -7.45 7.00
C SER A 50 3.22 -6.10 7.17
N GLY A 51 2.66 -5.19 7.99
CA GLY A 51 3.20 -3.84 8.19
C GLY A 51 2.57 -2.74 7.32
N LYS A 52 1.38 -2.96 6.75
CA LYS A 52 0.63 -1.93 5.99
C LYS A 52 0.59 -0.54 6.63
N SER A 53 0.51 -0.49 7.96
CA SER A 53 0.48 0.77 8.72
C SER A 53 1.73 1.64 8.49
N THR A 54 2.91 1.03 8.29
CA THR A 54 4.14 1.76 7.95
C THR A 54 3.96 2.48 6.62
N THR A 55 3.56 1.75 5.57
CA THR A 55 3.28 2.33 4.25
C THR A 55 2.20 3.41 4.33
N GLN A 56 1.09 3.15 5.02
CA GLN A 56 0.03 4.14 5.22
C GLN A 56 0.55 5.43 5.87
N TRP A 57 1.38 5.31 6.91
CA TRP A 57 1.95 6.46 7.62
C TRP A 57 2.90 7.27 6.73
N LEU A 58 3.80 6.61 5.98
CA LEU A 58 4.71 7.28 5.04
C LEU A 58 3.95 8.06 3.98
N LEU A 59 2.93 7.41 3.41
CA LEU A 59 2.06 8.01 2.42
C LEU A 59 1.31 9.21 2.99
N GLN A 60 0.73 9.08 4.19
CA GLN A 60 0.02 10.17 4.84
C GLN A 60 0.95 11.35 5.16
N ALA A 61 2.17 11.09 5.62
CA ALA A 61 3.17 12.12 5.91
C ALA A 61 3.56 12.88 4.63
N SER A 62 3.74 12.18 3.51
CA SER A 62 4.08 12.77 2.21
C SER A 62 2.92 13.55 1.58
N LEU A 63 1.69 13.06 1.71
CA LEU A 63 0.51 13.69 1.10
C LEU A 63 -0.11 14.84 1.91
N GLY A 64 0.34 15.05 3.14
CA GLY A 64 -0.24 16.04 4.05
C GLY A 64 -1.32 15.42 4.95
N PRO A 65 -1.04 15.18 6.24
CA PRO A 65 -1.96 14.48 7.14
C PRO A 65 -3.35 15.13 7.31
N GLY A 66 -3.48 16.43 7.05
CA GLY A 66 -4.75 17.17 7.15
C GLY A 66 -5.56 17.24 5.85
N THR A 67 -4.99 16.80 4.72
CA THR A 67 -5.56 16.95 3.37
C THR A 67 -5.84 15.61 2.67
N VAL A 68 -5.41 14.50 3.26
CA VAL A 68 -5.60 13.13 2.74
C VAL A 68 -6.57 12.35 3.63
N ALA A 69 -7.54 11.69 3.01
CA ALA A 69 -8.47 10.81 3.71
C ALA A 69 -7.79 9.46 3.96
N VAL A 70 -7.89 8.95 5.19
CA VAL A 70 -7.31 7.66 5.57
C VAL A 70 -8.41 6.72 6.05
N TYR A 71 -8.42 5.51 5.51
CA TYR A 71 -9.39 4.47 5.83
C TYR A 71 -8.69 3.12 6.00
N ASP A 72 -8.71 2.57 7.21
CA ASP A 72 -8.42 1.15 7.42
C ASP A 72 -9.75 0.40 7.57
N PHE A 73 -9.92 -0.67 6.80
CA PHE A 73 -11.07 -1.56 6.87
C PHE A 73 -11.34 -2.08 8.29
N ASP A 74 -10.28 -2.36 9.06
CA ASP A 74 -10.42 -2.92 10.40
C ASP A 74 -10.94 -1.90 11.44
N ASP A 75 -10.81 -0.60 11.18
CA ASP A 75 -11.23 0.47 12.10
C ASP A 75 -12.77 0.59 12.21
N ASP A 76 -13.52 0.05 11.25
CA ASP A 76 -14.99 0.09 11.32
C ASP A 76 -15.50 -0.72 12.53
N ILE A 77 -14.76 -1.75 12.96
CA ILE A 77 -15.09 -2.54 14.16
C ILE A 77 -14.86 -1.71 15.43
N THR A 78 -13.74 -0.98 15.51
CA THR A 78 -13.39 -0.15 16.69
C THR A 78 -14.30 1.07 16.80
N ALA A 79 -14.93 1.49 15.69
CA ALA A 79 -15.94 2.54 15.68
C ALA A 79 -17.26 2.16 16.35
N HIS A 80 -17.46 0.92 16.81
CA HIS A 80 -18.66 0.55 17.57
C HIS A 80 -18.72 1.31 18.93
N PRO A 81 -19.84 1.99 19.28
CA PRO A 81 -19.91 2.85 20.48
C PRO A 81 -19.71 2.09 21.80
N ARG A 82 -19.90 0.77 21.77
CA ARG A 82 -19.72 -0.14 22.91
C ARG A 82 -18.57 -1.13 22.69
N TYR A 83 -17.64 -0.84 21.77
CA TYR A 83 -16.53 -1.74 21.41
C TYR A 83 -15.83 -2.30 22.66
N ASP A 84 -15.30 -1.42 23.50
CA ASP A 84 -14.63 -1.77 24.75
C ASP A 84 -15.44 -2.68 25.68
N ALA A 85 -16.70 -2.32 25.91
CA ALA A 85 -17.59 -3.06 26.81
C ALA A 85 -17.86 -4.47 26.28
N ILE A 86 -18.05 -4.62 24.97
CA ILE A 86 -18.29 -5.90 24.32
C ILE A 86 -17.02 -6.75 24.31
N MET A 87 -15.86 -6.15 23.99
CA MET A 87 -14.58 -6.84 24.00
C MET A 87 -14.23 -7.40 25.38
N ARG A 88 -14.41 -6.62 26.45
CA ARG A 88 -14.18 -7.12 27.84
C ARG A 88 -15.16 -8.21 28.23
N ALA A 89 -16.42 -8.12 27.80
CA ALA A 89 -17.45 -9.08 28.19
C ALA A 89 -17.39 -10.40 27.42
N ARG A 90 -16.95 -10.39 26.16
CA ARG A 90 -17.04 -11.56 25.24
C ARG A 90 -15.69 -12.10 24.78
N GLY A 91 -14.59 -11.45 25.15
CA GLY A 91 -13.23 -11.90 24.86
C GLY A 91 -12.96 -12.03 23.36
N ILE A 92 -12.29 -13.11 22.96
CA ILE A 92 -11.68 -13.26 21.63
C ILE A 92 -12.68 -13.27 20.46
N LEU A 93 -13.94 -13.64 20.69
CA LEU A 93 -14.99 -13.69 19.66
C LEU A 93 -15.67 -12.33 19.44
N ALA A 94 -15.44 -11.37 20.34
CA ALA A 94 -16.14 -10.09 20.36
C ALA A 94 -15.98 -9.30 19.06
N ALA A 95 -14.79 -9.28 18.47
CA ALA A 95 -14.54 -8.50 17.25
C ALA A 95 -15.38 -8.99 16.05
N ASP A 96 -15.55 -10.31 15.93
CA ASP A 96 -16.38 -10.91 14.88
C ASP A 96 -17.87 -10.66 15.11
N ASP A 97 -18.31 -10.72 16.36
CA ASP A 97 -19.66 -10.35 16.76
C ASP A 97 -19.95 -8.89 16.44
N ILE A 98 -19.02 -7.99 16.77
CA ILE A 98 -19.14 -6.56 16.49
C ILE A 98 -19.22 -6.33 14.99
N ALA A 99 -18.31 -6.94 14.22
CA ALA A 99 -18.28 -6.81 12.75
C ALA A 99 -19.62 -7.22 12.12
N ARG A 100 -20.27 -8.29 12.61
CA ARG A 100 -21.61 -8.71 12.16
C ARG A 100 -22.73 -7.76 12.59
N SER A 101 -22.55 -7.04 13.69
CA SER A 101 -23.53 -6.09 14.23
C SER A 101 -23.43 -4.68 13.66
N LEU A 102 -22.38 -4.39 12.87
CA LEU A 102 -22.21 -3.08 12.25
C LEU A 102 -23.38 -2.75 11.31
N PRO A 103 -23.72 -1.45 11.13
CA PRO A 103 -24.76 -1.03 10.22
C PRO A 103 -24.61 -1.65 8.82
N PRO A 104 -25.70 -2.14 8.20
CA PRO A 104 -25.62 -2.77 6.88
C PRO A 104 -24.96 -1.88 5.83
N GLY A 105 -23.95 -2.45 5.16
CA GLY A 105 -23.17 -1.78 4.13
C GLY A 105 -22.24 -0.69 4.66
N MET A 106 -21.81 -0.73 5.93
CA MET A 106 -20.86 0.23 6.51
C MET A 106 -19.67 0.52 5.57
N ILE A 107 -18.90 -0.50 5.22
CA ILE A 107 -17.73 -0.40 4.33
C ILE A 107 -18.10 0.27 3.01
N ARG A 108 -19.22 -0.14 2.40
CA ARG A 108 -19.71 0.44 1.14
C ARG A 108 -20.02 1.94 1.32
N ARG A 109 -20.65 2.34 2.42
CA ARG A 109 -20.97 3.75 2.71
C ARG A 109 -19.71 4.57 2.94
N CYS A 110 -18.74 4.06 3.69
CA CYS A 110 -17.44 4.71 3.89
C CYS A 110 -16.71 4.91 2.56
N LEU A 111 -16.58 3.86 1.75
CA LEU A 111 -15.94 3.96 0.44
C LEU A 111 -16.68 4.92 -0.50
N GLU A 112 -18.01 4.88 -0.54
CA GLU A 112 -18.81 5.80 -1.37
C GLU A 112 -18.61 7.26 -0.97
N HIS A 113 -18.56 7.52 0.34
CA HIS A 113 -18.25 8.85 0.87
C HIS A 113 -16.87 9.34 0.43
N LEU A 114 -15.86 8.47 0.48
CA LEU A 114 -14.51 8.80 0.02
C LEU A 114 -14.42 9.04 -1.49
N ARG A 115 -15.23 8.32 -2.28
CA ARG A 115 -15.26 8.39 -3.75
C ARG A 115 -15.97 9.63 -4.28
N ARG A 116 -17.14 9.95 -3.69
CA ARG A 116 -18.07 10.98 -4.20
C ARG A 116 -18.20 12.20 -3.28
N GLY A 117 -17.38 12.27 -2.23
CA GLY A 117 -17.28 13.45 -1.38
C GLY A 117 -16.99 14.71 -2.19
N THR A 118 -17.50 15.85 -1.74
CA THR A 118 -17.24 17.17 -2.35
C THR A 118 -16.58 18.07 -1.30
N PRO A 119 -15.31 18.48 -1.49
CA PRO A 119 -14.41 18.12 -2.60
C PRO A 119 -13.96 16.65 -2.56
N GLN A 120 -13.39 16.15 -3.67
CA GLN A 120 -12.73 14.84 -3.70
C GLN A 120 -11.31 14.94 -3.11
N TYR A 121 -11.05 14.13 -2.08
CA TYR A 121 -9.76 14.08 -1.40
C TYR A 121 -8.84 13.03 -2.03
N ASP A 122 -7.53 13.15 -1.82
CA ASP A 122 -6.66 11.98 -1.98
C ASP A 122 -7.06 10.97 -0.90
N VAL A 123 -7.00 9.68 -1.22
CA VAL A 123 -7.45 8.61 -0.33
C VAL A 123 -6.33 7.61 -0.15
N ILE A 124 -6.07 7.25 1.10
CA ILE A 124 -5.27 6.09 1.48
C ILE A 124 -6.22 5.10 2.12
N ALA A 125 -6.41 3.95 1.48
CA ALA A 125 -7.36 2.95 1.96
C ALA A 125 -6.65 1.59 2.08
N SER A 126 -6.69 0.98 3.26
CA SER A 126 -6.02 -0.29 3.52
C SER A 126 -7.01 -1.42 3.84
N ALA A 127 -6.74 -2.58 3.27
CA ALA A 127 -7.46 -3.82 3.51
C ALA A 127 -6.55 -5.00 3.13
N PRO A 128 -6.93 -6.26 3.40
CA PRO A 128 -6.15 -7.40 2.95
C PRO A 128 -5.97 -7.46 1.42
N LEU A 129 -7.02 -7.06 0.67
CA LEU A 129 -7.08 -7.05 -0.81
C LEU A 129 -6.55 -8.35 -1.45
N HIS A 130 -6.81 -9.49 -0.80
CA HIS A 130 -6.24 -10.79 -1.16
C HIS A 130 -7.09 -11.59 -2.15
N ARG A 131 -8.12 -11.00 -2.73
CA ARG A 131 -8.95 -11.63 -3.78
C ARG A 131 -9.14 -10.66 -4.93
N PRO A 132 -9.06 -11.10 -6.20
CA PRO A 132 -9.24 -10.22 -7.36
C PRO A 132 -10.56 -9.46 -7.32
N GLU A 133 -11.66 -10.11 -6.94
CA GLU A 133 -12.98 -9.47 -6.91
C GLU A 133 -13.07 -8.37 -5.84
N LEU A 134 -12.42 -8.58 -4.69
CA LEU A 134 -12.36 -7.59 -3.62
C LEU A 134 -11.49 -6.40 -4.02
N ALA A 135 -10.32 -6.66 -4.60
CA ALA A 135 -9.41 -5.62 -5.07
C ALA A 135 -10.05 -4.79 -6.20
N ARG A 136 -10.63 -5.45 -7.22
CA ARG A 136 -11.35 -4.78 -8.31
C ARG A 136 -12.52 -3.94 -7.81
N GLY A 137 -13.35 -4.46 -6.90
CA GLY A 137 -14.46 -3.69 -6.33
C GLY A 137 -14.01 -2.40 -5.62
N TRP A 138 -12.79 -2.35 -5.11
CA TRP A 138 -12.19 -1.13 -4.56
C TRP A 138 -11.68 -0.22 -5.69
N VAL A 139 -10.87 -0.77 -6.59
CA VAL A 139 -10.24 -0.09 -7.74
C VAL A 139 -11.27 0.56 -8.65
N ASP A 140 -12.22 -0.22 -9.17
CA ASP A 140 -13.22 0.24 -10.14
C ASP A 140 -14.06 1.36 -9.55
N GLY A 141 -14.47 1.23 -8.29
CA GLY A 141 -15.29 2.25 -7.66
C GLY A 141 -14.60 3.61 -7.48
N PHE A 142 -13.26 3.67 -7.44
CA PHE A 142 -12.52 4.94 -7.48
C PHE A 142 -12.29 5.40 -8.92
N ARG A 143 -11.92 4.48 -9.82
CA ARG A 143 -11.66 4.80 -11.23
C ARG A 143 -12.90 5.35 -11.94
N ASP A 144 -14.07 4.79 -11.66
CA ASP A 144 -15.36 5.20 -12.22
C ASP A 144 -15.77 6.62 -11.82
N VAL A 145 -15.08 7.24 -10.86
CA VAL A 145 -15.28 8.62 -10.41
C VAL A 145 -14.01 9.48 -10.58
N ASP A 146 -13.21 9.14 -11.60
CA ASP A 146 -12.06 9.89 -12.10
C ASP A 146 -10.85 10.00 -11.14
N TYR A 147 -10.69 9.03 -10.24
CA TYR A 147 -9.44 8.89 -9.52
C TYR A 147 -8.35 8.25 -10.40
N ARG A 148 -7.10 8.68 -10.19
CA ARG A 148 -5.94 7.85 -10.48
C ARG A 148 -5.79 6.83 -9.34
N VAL A 149 -5.67 5.55 -9.66
CA VAL A 149 -5.65 4.47 -8.66
C VAL A 149 -4.29 3.78 -8.66
N ALA A 150 -3.62 3.84 -7.51
CA ALA A 150 -2.41 3.08 -7.22
C ALA A 150 -2.73 1.93 -6.24
N LEU A 151 -2.38 0.71 -6.60
CA LEU A 151 -2.47 -0.46 -5.70
C LEU A 151 -1.08 -0.83 -5.19
N VAL A 152 -0.94 -0.90 -3.87
CA VAL A 152 0.34 -1.13 -3.19
C VAL A 152 0.24 -2.41 -2.37
N TYR A 153 1.02 -3.43 -2.71
CA TYR A 153 1.13 -4.63 -1.88
C TYR A 153 2.35 -4.55 -0.97
N VAL A 154 2.10 -4.63 0.34
CA VAL A 154 3.15 -4.72 1.36
C VAL A 154 3.51 -6.19 1.59
N VAL A 155 4.77 -6.51 1.33
CA VAL A 155 5.29 -7.88 1.32
C VAL A 155 6.31 -8.06 2.42
N THR A 156 6.19 -9.16 3.14
CA THR A 156 7.18 -9.62 4.12
C THR A 156 7.06 -11.13 4.28
N HIS A 157 8.02 -11.75 4.95
CA HIS A 157 7.98 -13.18 5.25
C HIS A 157 6.79 -13.57 6.16
N GLU A 158 6.31 -14.81 6.08
CA GLU A 158 5.15 -15.26 6.88
C GLU A 158 5.40 -15.14 8.39
N ALA A 159 6.63 -15.46 8.84
CA ALA A 159 7.07 -15.29 10.22
C ALA A 159 6.80 -13.86 10.76
N ASN A 160 7.14 -12.84 9.98
CA ASN A 160 6.89 -11.44 10.32
C ASN A 160 5.40 -11.12 10.41
N CYS A 161 4.57 -11.75 9.58
CA CYS A 161 3.12 -11.59 9.65
C CYS A 161 2.53 -12.23 10.91
N ARG A 162 3.01 -13.43 11.28
CA ARG A 162 2.60 -14.14 12.49
C ARG A 162 2.96 -13.36 13.74
N LEU A 163 4.24 -13.01 13.87
CA LEU A 163 4.74 -12.22 14.99
C LEU A 163 4.02 -10.86 15.06
N GLY A 164 3.80 -10.21 13.92
CA GLY A 164 3.04 -8.95 13.85
C GLY A 164 1.59 -9.08 14.34
N ARG A 165 0.91 -10.21 14.11
CA ARG A 165 -0.44 -10.45 14.66
C ARG A 165 -0.40 -10.68 16.17
N ALA A 166 0.49 -11.57 16.63
CA ALA A 166 0.65 -11.89 18.04
C ALA A 166 1.05 -10.65 18.86
N GLY A 167 2.07 -9.93 18.41
CA GLY A 167 2.54 -8.69 19.03
C GLY A 167 1.46 -7.61 19.08
N ARG A 168 0.71 -7.38 17.99
CA ARG A 168 -0.40 -6.40 18.00
C ARG A 168 -1.51 -6.78 18.99
N TYR A 169 -1.86 -8.06 19.08
CA TYR A 169 -2.83 -8.52 20.07
C TYR A 169 -2.32 -8.26 21.48
N GLN A 170 -1.10 -8.71 21.78
CA GLN A 170 -0.56 -8.62 23.14
C GLN A 170 -0.32 -7.17 23.56
N GLN A 171 0.21 -6.33 22.66
CA GLN A 171 0.37 -4.90 22.92
C GLN A 171 -0.96 -4.23 23.29
N ALA A 172 -2.04 -4.54 22.56
CA ALA A 172 -3.36 -3.98 22.87
C ALA A 172 -3.91 -4.47 24.22
N VAL A 173 -3.66 -5.73 24.60
CA VAL A 173 -3.98 -6.26 25.94
C VAL A 173 -3.17 -5.53 27.01
N ASP A 174 -1.87 -5.35 26.81
CA ASP A 174 -0.99 -4.65 27.76
C ASP A 174 -1.43 -3.20 27.95
N ASP A 175 -1.78 -2.50 26.86
CA ASP A 175 -2.13 -1.07 26.89
C ASP A 175 -3.53 -0.79 27.46
N THR A 176 -4.51 -1.65 27.17
CA THR A 176 -5.94 -1.34 27.40
C THR A 176 -6.75 -2.43 28.11
N GLY A 177 -6.13 -3.59 28.34
CA GLY A 177 -6.80 -4.81 28.78
C GLY A 177 -7.65 -5.49 27.70
N ILE A 178 -7.59 -5.02 26.45
CA ILE A 178 -8.42 -5.52 25.33
C ILE A 178 -7.53 -5.76 24.11
N GLY A 179 -7.50 -7.00 23.61
CA GLY A 179 -6.83 -7.34 22.35
C GLY A 179 -7.79 -7.88 21.30
N ARG A 180 -7.66 -7.40 20.05
CA ARG A 180 -8.35 -8.01 18.89
C ARG A 180 -7.48 -9.10 18.30
N TRP A 181 -7.87 -10.36 18.48
CA TRP A 181 -7.19 -11.46 17.83
C TRP A 181 -7.61 -11.60 16.37
N VAL A 182 -6.64 -11.80 15.50
CA VAL A 182 -6.88 -12.17 14.10
C VAL A 182 -6.51 -13.65 13.95
N PRO A 183 -7.48 -14.55 13.69
CA PRO A 183 -7.20 -15.98 13.56
C PRO A 183 -6.10 -16.28 12.52
N PRO A 184 -5.15 -17.18 12.81
CA PRO A 184 -4.06 -17.54 11.89
C PRO A 184 -4.54 -17.96 10.50
N GLU A 185 -5.73 -18.58 10.41
CA GLU A 185 -6.35 -19.02 9.15
C GLU A 185 -6.64 -17.83 8.22
N ARG A 186 -7.11 -16.70 8.77
CA ARG A 186 -7.35 -15.48 8.00
C ARG A 186 -6.04 -14.90 7.49
N GLY A 187 -5.02 -14.89 8.34
CA GLY A 187 -3.67 -14.48 7.98
C GLY A 187 -3.08 -15.32 6.83
N ARG A 188 -3.12 -16.64 6.97
CA ARG A 188 -2.64 -17.61 5.98
C ARG A 188 -3.40 -17.55 4.66
N LEU A 189 -4.72 -17.38 4.71
CA LEU A 189 -5.54 -17.21 3.51
C LEU A 189 -5.12 -15.97 2.73
N ALA A 190 -4.99 -14.82 3.40
CA ALA A 190 -4.55 -13.59 2.75
C ALA A 190 -3.12 -13.72 2.22
N TYR A 191 -2.21 -14.30 3.01
CA TYR A 191 -0.83 -14.53 2.60
C TYR A 191 -0.77 -15.35 1.30
N ARG A 192 -1.51 -16.47 1.22
CA ARG A 192 -1.52 -17.34 0.04
C ARG A 192 -2.10 -16.68 -1.21
N LEU A 193 -3.14 -15.86 -1.08
CA LEU A 193 -3.90 -15.37 -2.26
C LEU A 193 -3.42 -14.03 -2.82
N VAL A 194 -2.68 -13.23 -2.05
CA VAL A 194 -2.15 -11.93 -2.50
C VAL A 194 -1.32 -12.01 -3.80
N PRO A 195 -0.36 -12.95 -3.98
CA PRO A 195 0.45 -13.02 -5.20
C PRO A 195 -0.38 -13.12 -6.49
N GLY A 196 -1.24 -14.14 -6.59
CA GLY A 196 -2.12 -14.30 -7.75
C GLY A 196 -3.14 -13.17 -7.92
N THR A 197 -3.54 -12.52 -6.82
CA THR A 197 -4.39 -11.31 -6.91
C THR A 197 -3.64 -10.16 -7.57
N ALA A 198 -2.39 -9.91 -7.17
CA ALA A 198 -1.56 -8.87 -7.77
C ALA A 198 -1.32 -9.12 -9.27
N GLN A 199 -1.01 -10.36 -9.64
CA GLN A 199 -0.87 -10.77 -11.05
C GLN A 199 -2.14 -10.52 -11.88
N THR A 200 -3.30 -10.85 -11.31
CA THR A 200 -4.58 -10.63 -12.00
C THR A 200 -4.83 -9.15 -12.22
N ILE A 201 -4.63 -8.32 -11.19
CA ILE A 201 -4.80 -6.86 -11.31
C ILE A 201 -3.83 -6.25 -12.35
N GLU A 202 -2.58 -6.73 -12.36
CA GLU A 202 -1.56 -6.29 -13.30
C GLU A 202 -1.92 -6.65 -14.75
N SER A 203 -2.15 -7.94 -15.02
CA SER A 203 -2.43 -8.44 -16.36
C SER A 203 -3.71 -7.88 -16.97
N GLU A 204 -4.71 -7.60 -16.14
CA GLU A 204 -5.96 -6.96 -16.58
C GLU A 204 -5.84 -5.43 -16.71
N SER A 205 -4.68 -4.84 -16.38
CA SER A 205 -4.47 -3.37 -16.39
C SER A 205 -5.54 -2.62 -15.60
N SER A 206 -5.97 -3.20 -14.45
CA SER A 206 -7.10 -2.67 -13.68
C SER A 206 -6.78 -1.35 -12.98
N VAL A 207 -5.49 -1.11 -12.68
CA VAL A 207 -4.99 0.07 -11.95
C VAL A 207 -4.13 0.95 -12.85
N ASP A 208 -3.95 2.22 -12.47
CA ASP A 208 -2.98 3.10 -13.14
C ASP A 208 -1.55 2.74 -12.72
N ASP A 209 -1.35 2.42 -11.44
CA ASP A 209 -0.05 2.09 -10.88
C ASP A 209 -0.15 0.88 -9.94
N LEU A 210 0.78 -0.05 -10.05
CA LEU A 210 0.95 -1.18 -9.14
C LEU A 210 2.34 -1.10 -8.51
N TYR A 211 2.38 -1.25 -7.19
CA TYR A 211 3.62 -1.29 -6.42
C TYR A 211 3.70 -2.53 -5.55
N ILE A 212 4.90 -3.10 -5.48
CA ILE A 212 5.27 -4.08 -4.46
C ILE A 212 6.34 -3.44 -3.61
N VAL A 213 6.05 -3.34 -2.32
CA VAL A 213 6.95 -2.74 -1.33
C VAL A 213 7.24 -3.71 -0.22
N ASP A 214 8.41 -3.58 0.40
CA ASP A 214 8.68 -4.27 1.66
C ASP A 214 8.00 -3.57 2.85
N ARG A 215 8.24 -4.11 4.05
CA ARG A 215 7.66 -3.62 5.30
C ARG A 215 8.10 -2.21 5.67
N ASP A 216 9.25 -1.75 5.18
CA ASP A 216 9.80 -0.42 5.45
C ASP A 216 9.39 0.60 4.38
N GLY A 217 8.70 0.14 3.34
CA GLY A 217 8.14 0.95 2.27
C GLY A 217 9.09 1.16 1.10
N TYR A 218 10.20 0.41 1.01
CA TYR A 218 11.06 0.43 -0.16
C TYR A 218 10.39 -0.31 -1.32
N VAL A 219 10.54 0.24 -2.52
CA VAL A 219 9.92 -0.32 -3.73
C VAL A 219 10.81 -1.43 -4.28
N TRP A 220 10.22 -2.60 -4.48
CA TRP A 220 10.87 -3.76 -5.10
C TRP A 220 10.43 -3.97 -6.54
N TYR A 221 9.20 -3.58 -6.84
CA TYR A 221 8.64 -3.65 -8.17
C TYR A 221 7.59 -2.56 -8.34
N GLU A 222 7.55 -2.00 -9.55
CA GLU A 222 6.53 -1.06 -9.98
C GLU A 222 6.10 -1.40 -11.41
N SER A 223 4.82 -1.18 -11.70
CA SER A 223 4.22 -1.46 -12.99
C SER A 223 3.17 -0.39 -13.27
N HIS A 224 3.26 0.23 -14.44
CA HIS A 224 2.50 1.44 -14.75
C HIS A 224 1.70 1.29 -16.03
N ARG A 225 0.48 1.80 -15.99
CA ARG A 225 -0.41 1.84 -17.15
C ARG A 225 0.10 2.89 -18.14
N GLY A 226 0.32 2.44 -19.37
CA GLY A 226 0.73 3.28 -20.50
C GLY A 226 -0.40 4.13 -21.06
N ALA A 227 -0.06 4.96 -22.06
CA ALA A 227 -1.00 5.83 -22.74
C ALA A 227 -2.04 5.07 -23.59
N ASP A 228 -1.74 3.83 -23.97
CA ASP A 228 -2.66 2.89 -24.61
C ASP A 228 -3.67 2.28 -23.63
N GLY A 229 -3.56 2.61 -22.34
CA GLY A 229 -4.43 2.10 -21.30
C GLY A 229 -4.09 0.67 -20.87
N LEU A 230 -2.88 0.18 -21.17
CA LEU A 230 -2.42 -1.15 -20.79
C LEU A 230 -1.17 -1.06 -19.91
N ILE A 231 -1.03 -2.01 -18.99
CA ILE A 231 0.24 -2.27 -18.31
C ILE A 231 1.07 -3.18 -19.24
N PRO A 232 2.28 -2.76 -19.65
CA PRO A 232 3.08 -3.52 -20.59
C PRO A 232 3.57 -4.84 -19.99
N GLU A 233 3.69 -5.85 -20.83
CA GLU A 233 4.40 -7.09 -20.48
C GLU A 233 5.91 -6.83 -20.30
N PRO A 234 6.61 -7.62 -19.47
CA PRO A 234 6.10 -8.77 -18.72
C PRO A 234 5.40 -8.38 -17.40
N TRP A 235 4.30 -9.06 -17.08
CA TRP A 235 3.59 -8.94 -15.79
C TRP A 235 4.26 -9.84 -14.75
N LEU A 236 5.00 -9.24 -13.82
CA LEU A 236 5.87 -9.96 -12.89
C LEU A 236 5.39 -9.89 -11.43
N ALA A 237 4.22 -9.32 -11.15
CA ALA A 237 3.79 -9.03 -9.78
C ALA A 237 3.79 -10.28 -8.87
N GLU A 238 3.23 -11.41 -9.30
CA GLU A 238 3.26 -12.64 -8.50
C GLU A 238 4.68 -13.14 -8.26
N GLN A 239 5.50 -13.18 -9.31
CA GLN A 239 6.89 -13.61 -9.21
C GLN A 239 7.69 -12.75 -8.24
N GLN A 240 7.53 -11.42 -8.29
CA GLN A 240 8.24 -10.48 -7.42
C GLN A 240 7.81 -10.63 -5.96
N ILE A 241 6.51 -10.82 -5.69
CA ILE A 241 6.02 -11.08 -4.33
C ILE A 241 6.59 -12.39 -3.79
N LEU A 242 6.60 -13.46 -4.59
CA LEU A 242 7.12 -14.77 -4.18
C LEU A 242 8.64 -14.71 -3.96
N ALA A 243 9.38 -14.02 -4.81
CA ALA A 243 10.82 -13.84 -4.67
C ALA A 243 11.16 -13.11 -3.36
N LEU A 244 10.53 -11.96 -3.12
CA LEU A 244 10.76 -11.15 -1.91
C LEU A 244 10.40 -11.92 -0.63
N ARG A 245 9.31 -12.69 -0.65
CA ARG A 245 8.90 -13.53 0.50
C ARG A 245 9.93 -14.59 0.86
N ASN A 246 10.69 -15.08 -0.11
CA ASN A 246 11.64 -16.18 0.09
C ASN A 246 13.08 -15.70 0.37
N LEU A 247 13.29 -14.38 0.47
CA LEU A 247 14.61 -13.86 0.85
C LEU A 247 14.92 -14.22 2.33
N PRO A 248 16.18 -14.61 2.61
CA PRO A 248 16.71 -14.61 3.97
C PRO A 248 16.50 -13.24 4.62
N PRO A 249 16.38 -13.12 5.96
CA PRO A 249 16.28 -11.81 6.58
C PRO A 249 17.55 -10.98 6.33
N THR A 250 17.44 -9.66 6.30
CA THR A 250 18.61 -8.79 6.50
C THR A 250 19.06 -8.83 7.96
N PRO A 251 20.31 -8.42 8.29
CA PRO A 251 20.73 -8.33 9.69
C PRO A 251 19.82 -7.44 10.55
N ALA A 252 19.32 -6.33 9.99
CA ALA A 252 18.40 -5.44 10.69
C ALA A 252 17.00 -6.07 10.88
N GLU A 253 16.50 -6.78 9.88
CA GLU A 253 15.23 -7.53 10.00
C GLU A 253 15.33 -8.66 11.04
N ASP A 254 16.48 -9.34 11.08
CA ASP A 254 16.76 -10.41 12.04
C ASP A 254 16.78 -9.87 13.48
N GLU A 255 17.53 -8.79 13.71
CA GLU A 255 17.59 -8.12 15.00
C GLU A 255 16.20 -7.65 15.44
N LEU A 256 15.45 -6.98 14.56
CA LEU A 256 14.11 -6.49 14.86
C LEU A 256 13.12 -7.64 15.16
N PHE A 257 13.23 -8.75 14.41
CA PHE A 257 12.40 -9.93 14.65
C PHE A 257 12.63 -10.49 16.05
N HIS A 258 13.89 -10.70 16.43
CA HIS A 258 14.24 -11.20 17.76
C HIS A 258 13.87 -10.20 18.87
N ALA A 259 14.12 -8.91 18.67
CA ALA A 259 13.71 -7.86 19.61
C ALA A 259 12.18 -7.81 19.82
N SER A 260 11.40 -8.17 18.81
CA SER A 260 9.93 -8.26 18.90
C SER A 260 9.44 -9.58 19.49
N ALA A 261 10.13 -10.69 19.22
CA ALA A 261 9.73 -12.03 19.69
C ALA A 261 10.13 -12.30 21.14
N GLN A 262 11.35 -11.91 21.54
CA GLN A 262 11.92 -12.25 22.84
C GLN A 262 11.04 -11.80 24.02
N PRO A 263 10.52 -10.55 24.05
CA PRO A 263 9.69 -10.10 25.17
C PRO A 263 8.38 -10.89 25.33
N LEU A 264 7.88 -11.50 24.24
CA LEU A 264 6.68 -12.35 24.27
C LEU A 264 7.02 -13.77 24.76
N LEU A 265 8.17 -14.30 24.36
CA LEU A 265 8.66 -15.62 24.79
C LEU A 265 9.03 -15.63 26.28
N ASP A 266 9.71 -14.58 26.76
CA ASP A 266 10.16 -14.45 28.15
C ASP A 266 8.99 -14.51 29.15
N ARG A 267 7.82 -14.01 28.74
CA ARG A 267 6.59 -14.01 29.54
C ARG A 267 5.57 -15.05 29.08
N SER A 268 5.98 -16.05 28.30
CA SER A 268 5.07 -17.05 27.69
C SER A 268 4.13 -17.73 28.70
N ALA A 269 4.55 -17.91 29.95
CA ALA A 269 3.72 -18.45 31.04
C ALA A 269 2.51 -17.57 31.42
N GLU A 270 2.56 -16.26 31.11
CA GLU A 270 1.52 -15.28 31.40
C GLU A 270 0.59 -15.05 30.20
N LEU A 271 0.98 -15.53 29.01
CA LEU A 271 0.26 -15.28 27.77
C LEU A 271 -0.77 -16.39 27.47
N PRO A 272 -1.85 -16.09 26.74
CA PRO A 272 -2.73 -17.12 26.22
C PRO A 272 -1.97 -18.10 25.33
N GLN A 273 -2.23 -19.40 25.48
CA GLN A 273 -1.52 -20.47 24.76
C GLN A 273 -1.51 -20.28 23.23
N TRP A 274 -2.59 -19.75 22.66
CA TRP A 274 -2.68 -19.51 21.23
C TRP A 274 -1.82 -18.33 20.75
N VAL A 275 -1.50 -17.36 21.63
CA VAL A 275 -0.50 -16.30 21.33
C VAL A 275 0.87 -16.94 21.30
N VAL A 276 1.21 -17.70 22.34
CA VAL A 276 2.51 -18.39 22.47
C VAL A 276 2.75 -19.29 21.27
N ALA A 277 1.78 -20.12 20.89
CA ALA A 277 1.88 -21.01 19.74
C ALA A 277 2.12 -20.24 18.42
N GLU A 278 1.53 -19.05 18.25
CA GLU A 278 1.75 -18.24 17.05
C GLU A 278 3.13 -17.58 17.04
N VAL A 279 3.65 -17.19 18.21
CA VAL A 279 5.03 -16.66 18.36
C VAL A 279 6.06 -17.76 18.12
N GLU A 280 5.90 -18.93 18.73
CA GLU A 280 6.78 -20.08 18.52
C GLU A 280 6.81 -20.50 17.04
N ALA A 281 5.64 -20.60 16.40
CA ALA A 281 5.56 -20.87 14.97
C ALA A 281 6.25 -19.79 14.12
N ALA A 282 6.15 -18.52 14.51
CA ALA A 282 6.88 -17.45 13.85
C ALA A 282 8.40 -17.62 13.97
N VAL A 283 8.91 -17.95 15.16
CA VAL A 283 10.34 -18.16 15.41
C VAL A 283 10.87 -19.33 14.60
N THR A 284 10.20 -20.49 14.66
CA THR A 284 10.59 -21.66 13.85
C THR A 284 10.62 -21.33 12.36
N GLN A 285 9.62 -20.59 11.86
CA GLN A 285 9.60 -20.15 10.47
C GLN A 285 10.72 -19.15 10.14
N HIS A 286 11.07 -18.26 11.06
CA HIS A 286 12.15 -17.28 10.85
C HIS A 286 13.51 -17.95 10.81
N GLU A 287 13.80 -18.87 11.72
CA GLU A 287 15.05 -19.66 11.74
C GLU A 287 15.21 -20.50 10.46
N ALA A 288 14.10 -21.01 9.92
CA ALA A 288 14.09 -21.76 8.66
C ALA A 288 14.41 -20.92 7.42
N ARG A 289 14.40 -19.57 7.50
CA ARG A 289 14.74 -18.67 6.38
C ARG A 289 16.22 -18.67 6.01
N GLY A 290 17.07 -19.25 6.87
CA GLY A 290 18.51 -19.23 6.71
C GLY A 290 19.16 -17.99 7.33
N ARG A 291 20.49 -17.90 7.16
CA ARG A 291 21.30 -16.87 7.82
C ARG A 291 21.01 -15.47 7.27
N PRO A 292 21.11 -14.42 8.11
CA PRO A 292 20.93 -13.05 7.65
C PRO A 292 21.87 -12.67 6.51
N GLN A 293 21.33 -11.98 5.50
CA GLN A 293 22.05 -11.54 4.30
C GLN A 293 21.63 -10.13 3.92
N SER A 294 22.60 -9.28 3.56
CA SER A 294 22.29 -7.95 3.03
C SER A 294 21.74 -8.08 1.61
N HIS A 295 20.61 -7.44 1.36
CA HIS A 295 20.01 -7.38 0.02
C HIS A 295 20.20 -5.97 -0.54
N GLY A 296 20.61 -5.88 -1.81
CA GLY A 296 20.50 -4.64 -2.56
C GLY A 296 19.05 -4.43 -2.98
N LEU A 297 18.54 -3.20 -2.86
CA LEU A 297 17.25 -2.86 -3.44
C LEU A 297 17.32 -3.00 -4.96
N VAL A 298 16.30 -3.65 -5.54
CA VAL A 298 16.18 -3.77 -7.01
C VAL A 298 15.87 -2.41 -7.62
N LEU A 299 15.03 -1.61 -6.94
CA LEU A 299 14.73 -0.23 -7.30
C LEU A 299 15.10 0.70 -6.14
N PRO A 300 15.83 1.80 -6.39
CA PRO A 300 16.16 2.74 -5.32
C PRO A 300 14.91 3.48 -4.83
N GLY A 301 14.91 3.89 -3.56
CA GLY A 301 13.92 4.84 -3.02
C GLY A 301 12.66 4.21 -2.43
N ARG A 302 12.03 5.00 -1.55
CA ARG A 302 10.80 4.61 -0.85
C ARG A 302 9.56 5.08 -1.60
N LEU A 303 8.43 4.44 -1.34
CA LEU A 303 7.18 4.74 -2.05
C LEU A 303 6.76 6.21 -1.93
N ASP A 304 6.94 6.82 -0.75
CA ASP A 304 6.65 8.23 -0.50
C ASP A 304 7.52 9.20 -1.34
N GLU A 305 8.77 8.82 -1.58
CA GLU A 305 9.69 9.53 -2.48
C GLU A 305 9.24 9.37 -3.94
N ARG A 306 8.92 8.13 -4.35
CA ARG A 306 8.41 7.83 -5.70
C ARG A 306 7.13 8.58 -6.02
N LEU A 307 6.23 8.71 -5.06
CA LEU A 307 5.00 9.47 -5.23
C LEU A 307 5.24 10.98 -5.31
N THR A 308 6.21 11.49 -4.56
CA THR A 308 6.62 12.88 -4.67
C THR A 308 7.17 13.17 -6.06
N ASP A 309 7.99 12.26 -6.61
CA ASP A 309 8.51 12.36 -7.95
C ASP A 309 7.41 12.24 -9.01
N LEU A 310 6.46 11.32 -8.85
CA LEU A 310 5.27 11.24 -9.68
C LEU A 310 4.46 12.55 -9.65
N ARG A 311 4.27 13.17 -8.48
CA ARG A 311 3.59 14.47 -8.36
C ARG A 311 4.40 15.61 -8.97
N ARG A 312 5.73 15.57 -8.88
CA ARG A 312 6.64 16.62 -9.38
C ARG A 312 6.78 16.60 -10.90
N ILE A 313 6.98 15.43 -11.51
CA ILE A 313 7.03 15.25 -12.97
C ILE A 313 5.72 15.74 -13.61
N THR A 314 4.62 15.59 -12.89
CA THR A 314 3.26 15.92 -13.34
C THR A 314 2.79 17.31 -12.91
N GLY A 315 3.73 18.20 -12.56
CA GLY A 315 3.49 19.62 -12.27
C GLY A 315 2.84 20.44 -13.41
N ALA A 316 2.44 19.80 -14.52
CA ALA A 316 1.70 20.36 -15.65
C ALA A 316 0.58 19.44 -16.19
N GLY A 317 0.17 18.40 -15.44
CA GLY A 317 -0.70 17.33 -15.90
C GLY A 317 0.02 15.98 -15.85
N LEU A 318 -0.73 14.89 -15.67
CA LEU A 318 -0.17 13.54 -15.57
C LEU A 318 0.55 13.15 -16.88
N ALA A 319 1.87 13.28 -16.92
CA ALA A 319 2.70 12.66 -17.95
C ALA A 319 2.79 11.14 -17.71
N ALA A 320 2.74 10.38 -18.80
CA ALA A 320 3.05 8.95 -18.77
C ALA A 320 4.49 8.73 -18.26
N PRO A 321 4.74 7.72 -17.40
CA PRO A 321 6.10 7.44 -16.96
C PRO A 321 6.93 6.97 -18.16
N SER A 322 8.08 7.62 -18.35
CA SER A 322 9.11 7.18 -19.29
C SER A 322 9.51 5.76 -18.94
N ALA A 323 9.56 4.87 -19.93
CA ALA A 323 10.21 3.58 -19.78
C ALA A 323 11.61 3.78 -19.19
N THR A 324 11.91 3.05 -18.12
CA THR A 324 13.28 2.93 -17.60
C THR A 324 14.20 2.60 -18.77
N PRO A 325 15.34 3.28 -18.96
CA PRO A 325 16.27 2.90 -20.00
C PRO A 325 16.75 1.50 -19.67
N ASN A 326 16.52 0.57 -20.60
CA ASN A 326 17.06 -0.77 -20.56
C ASN A 326 18.59 -0.66 -20.44
N PRO A 327 19.24 -1.16 -19.36
CA PRO A 327 20.68 -1.00 -19.16
C PRO A 327 21.53 -1.70 -20.25
N ASP A 328 20.92 -2.51 -21.13
CA ASP A 328 21.62 -3.25 -22.19
C ASP A 328 21.51 -2.65 -23.61
N ALA A 329 20.93 -1.47 -23.79
CA ALA A 329 20.94 -0.78 -25.07
C ALA A 329 22.11 0.22 -25.16
N GLY A 330 23.35 -0.28 -25.11
CA GLY A 330 24.52 0.60 -25.04
C GLY A 330 25.88 -0.04 -25.31
N ALA A 331 25.99 -1.00 -26.23
CA ALA A 331 27.28 -1.44 -26.77
C ALA A 331 27.25 -1.48 -28.30
N GLY A 332 27.60 -0.37 -28.94
CA GLY A 332 27.85 -0.37 -30.39
C GLY A 332 27.79 1.00 -31.06
N ALA A 333 28.82 1.82 -30.85
CA ALA A 333 29.43 2.73 -31.84
C ALA A 333 30.25 3.82 -31.11
N GLY A 334 31.56 3.60 -30.99
CA GLY A 334 32.50 4.61 -30.49
C GLY A 334 32.71 5.74 -31.51
N PRO A 335 33.00 6.97 -31.06
CA PRO A 335 33.26 8.10 -31.94
C PRO A 335 34.70 8.10 -32.45
N GLY A 336 34.85 8.45 -33.74
CA GLY A 336 36.09 8.54 -34.48
C GLY A 336 37.09 9.55 -33.91
N GLY A 337 38.37 9.21 -34.07
CA GLY A 337 39.51 9.94 -33.55
C GLY A 337 39.78 11.28 -34.21
N ALA A 338 40.42 12.14 -33.42
CA ALA A 338 41.02 13.39 -33.82
C ALA A 338 42.34 13.17 -34.58
N GLY A 339 42.59 14.00 -35.60
CA GLY A 339 43.86 14.06 -36.32
C GLY A 339 44.02 15.36 -37.11
N ALA A 340 44.69 16.32 -36.47
CA ALA A 340 45.47 17.47 -36.96
C ALA A 340 45.40 17.96 -38.43
N GLY A 341 45.39 19.29 -38.61
CA GLY A 341 46.14 19.94 -39.69
C GLY A 341 45.55 21.19 -40.36
N SER A 342 45.96 22.36 -39.89
CA SER A 342 46.36 23.55 -40.69
C SER A 342 45.36 24.31 -41.59
N ARG A 343 45.15 25.59 -41.23
CA ARG A 343 44.77 26.75 -42.09
C ARG A 343 45.91 27.09 -43.12
N PRO A 344 45.79 28.05 -44.08
CA PRO A 344 44.79 29.13 -44.27
C PRO A 344 44.34 29.41 -45.74
N GLY A 345 43.41 30.36 -45.93
CA GLY A 345 43.47 31.25 -47.11
C GLY A 345 42.18 31.58 -47.87
N ALA A 346 41.66 32.78 -47.60
CA ALA A 346 41.21 33.81 -48.54
C ALA A 346 40.02 33.62 -49.53
N ALA A 347 39.27 34.73 -49.62
CA ALA A 347 38.62 35.33 -50.79
C ALA A 347 37.15 34.95 -51.15
N ARG A 348 36.28 35.94 -50.92
CA ARG A 348 35.06 36.30 -51.70
C ARG A 348 35.40 36.49 -53.20
N PRO A 349 34.46 36.42 -54.18
CA PRO A 349 33.23 37.25 -54.19
C PRO A 349 31.96 36.72 -54.91
N ARG A 350 30.86 37.46 -54.66
CA ARG A 350 29.71 37.87 -55.52
C ARG A 350 29.25 36.91 -56.63
N SER A 351 27.96 36.58 -56.79
CA SER A 351 26.92 37.49 -57.31
C SER A 351 25.61 36.72 -57.62
N VAL A 352 24.46 37.42 -57.48
CA VAL A 352 23.25 37.47 -58.36
C VAL A 352 22.49 36.15 -58.65
N GLY A 353 21.16 36.02 -58.62
CA GLY A 353 20.03 36.94 -58.47
C GLY A 353 18.68 36.22 -58.72
N GLY A 354 17.55 36.96 -58.58
CA GLY A 354 16.18 36.63 -59.02
C GLY A 354 15.46 35.56 -58.19
N GLY A 355 14.28 35.78 -57.58
CA GLY A 355 13.00 36.21 -58.17
C GLY A 355 12.31 34.98 -58.77
N VAL A 356 11.15 34.48 -58.33
CA VAL A 356 9.77 34.99 -58.45
C VAL A 356 8.86 33.87 -57.89
N ARG A 357 8.02 34.12 -56.88
CA ARG A 357 6.53 34.06 -56.87
C ARG A 357 5.84 32.96 -57.70
N GLU A 358 5.15 32.05 -56.97
CA GLU A 358 3.78 31.50 -57.19
C GLU A 358 3.44 30.78 -58.51
N PRO A 359 2.55 29.77 -58.48
CA PRO A 359 1.18 29.80 -57.92
C PRO A 359 0.91 28.92 -56.70
#